data_AF-A0A8T5AKW7-F1
#
_entry.id   AF-A0A8T5AKW7-F1
#
_cell.length_a   1.000
_cell.length_b   1.000
_cell.length_c   1.000
_cell.angle_alpha   90.00
_cell.angle_beta   90.00
_cell.angle_gamma   90.00
#
_symmetry.space_group_name_H-M   'P 1'
#
loop_
_entity.id
_entity.type
_entity.pdbx_description
1 polymer ?
#
loop_
_entity_poly.entity_id
_entity_poly.type
_entity_poly.pdbx_seq_one_letter_code
_entity_poly.pdbx_strand_id
1 'polypeptide(L)'
;MIRRNLENLRKYARIASIGGISRRYFIMNAFDGAMTMLGVICGAYISGVESPKIIIGTGLGASLAMGISGFSGAYLTERAERIRTLKKLEEAMLTDLDGSIVGRASRFAMLWTASIDAVSPVLAAMISITPFFLTLLGVFSVLHAIVISIALTMATLFSLGAYLGRISRENMVVYGLHMTIAGVITALICIIVGSF
;
A
#
# COMPACT_ATOMS: atom_id res chain seq x y z
N MET A 1 34.10 -2.00 0.60
CA MET A 1 33.15 -2.69 1.50
C MET A 1 31.69 -2.56 1.04
N ILE A 2 31.22 -1.34 0.68
CA ILE A 2 29.83 -1.06 0.27
C ILE A 2 29.38 -1.84 -0.99
N ARG A 3 30.23 -1.96 -2.03
CA ARG A 3 29.90 -2.72 -3.25
C ARG A 3 29.61 -4.21 -3.01
N ARG A 4 30.28 -4.85 -2.05
CA ARG A 4 30.17 -6.29 -1.76
C ARG A 4 28.87 -6.64 -1.01
N ASN A 5 28.35 -5.71 -0.19
CA ASN A 5 27.02 -5.83 0.42
C ASN A 5 25.89 -5.68 -0.60
N LEU A 6 26.04 -4.78 -1.58
CA LEU A 6 25.06 -4.58 -2.66
C LEU A 6 24.92 -5.81 -3.57
N GLU A 7 26.01 -6.51 -3.87
CA GLU A 7 25.97 -7.77 -4.65
C GLU A 7 25.27 -8.90 -3.89
N ASN A 8 25.50 -9.00 -2.58
CA ASN A 8 24.81 -9.96 -1.72
C ASN A 8 23.31 -9.64 -1.61
N LEU A 9 22.93 -8.37 -1.46
CA LEU A 9 21.53 -7.93 -1.48
C LEU A 9 20.84 -8.29 -2.81
N ARG A 10 21.51 -8.06 -3.95
CA ARG A 10 20.96 -8.44 -5.27
C ARG A 10 20.81 -9.96 -5.42
N LYS A 11 21.77 -10.74 -4.92
CA LYS A 11 21.66 -12.21 -4.88
C LYS A 11 20.48 -12.65 -4.02
N TYR A 12 20.33 -12.11 -2.81
CA TYR A 12 19.19 -12.41 -1.94
C TYR A 12 17.85 -12.02 -2.57
N ALA A 13 17.77 -10.84 -3.18
CA ALA A 13 16.58 -10.37 -3.88
C ALA A 13 16.18 -11.25 -5.07
N ARG A 14 17.16 -11.80 -5.79
CA ARG A 14 16.93 -12.70 -6.92
C ARG A 14 16.55 -14.12 -6.47
N ILE A 15 17.17 -14.62 -5.39
CA ILE A 15 16.88 -15.94 -4.82
C ILE A 15 15.47 -15.97 -4.19
N ALA A 16 15.06 -14.90 -3.51
CA ALA A 16 13.77 -14.83 -2.82
C ALA A 16 12.64 -14.22 -3.68
N SER A 17 12.84 -14.03 -5.00
CA SER A 17 11.85 -13.45 -5.93
C SER A 17 11.21 -12.15 -5.42
N ILE A 18 12.00 -11.33 -4.71
CA ILE A 18 11.50 -10.20 -3.92
C ILE A 18 10.75 -9.19 -4.80
N GLY A 19 11.19 -8.98 -6.04
CA GLY A 19 10.59 -7.99 -6.93
C GLY A 19 9.12 -8.26 -7.28
N GLY A 20 8.73 -9.52 -7.49
CA GLY A 20 7.34 -9.87 -7.79
C GLY A 20 6.43 -9.68 -6.57
N ILE A 21 6.89 -10.17 -5.42
CA ILE A 21 6.19 -10.06 -4.14
C ILE A 21 6.05 -8.59 -3.72
N SER A 22 7.14 -7.83 -3.80
CA SER A 22 7.16 -6.39 -3.52
C SER A 22 6.12 -5.61 -4.33
N ARG A 23 6.04 -5.86 -5.65
CA ARG A 23 5.04 -5.19 -6.49
C ARG A 23 3.61 -5.53 -6.09
N ARG A 24 3.35 -6.80 -5.77
CA ARG A 24 2.01 -7.25 -5.34
C ARG A 24 1.59 -6.56 -4.04
N TYR A 25 2.43 -6.60 -3.01
CA TYR A 25 2.15 -5.95 -1.72
C TYR A 25 2.06 -4.43 -1.86
N PHE A 26 2.88 -3.83 -2.73
CA PHE A 26 2.82 -2.39 -2.97
C PHE A 26 1.49 -1.98 -3.58
N ILE A 27 1.08 -2.61 -4.68
CA ILE A 27 -0.16 -2.24 -5.39
C ILE A 27 -1.38 -2.48 -4.50
N MET A 28 -1.45 -3.63 -3.83
CA MET A 28 -2.58 -4.01 -2.98
C MET A 28 -2.76 -3.01 -1.82
N ASN A 29 -1.70 -2.73 -1.08
CA ASN A 29 -1.82 -1.84 0.08
C ASN A 29 -1.87 -0.35 -0.30
N ALA A 30 -1.26 0.06 -1.41
CA ALA A 30 -1.45 1.41 -1.94
C ALA A 30 -2.90 1.64 -2.40
N PHE A 31 -3.52 0.63 -3.02
CA PHE A 31 -4.94 0.67 -3.37
C PHE A 31 -5.80 0.82 -2.11
N ASP A 32 -5.56 0.01 -1.07
CA ASP A 32 -6.30 0.11 0.18
C ASP A 32 -6.12 1.50 0.83
N GLY A 33 -4.90 2.04 0.86
CA GLY A 33 -4.63 3.38 1.41
C GLY A 33 -5.38 4.49 0.66
N ALA A 34 -5.43 4.42 -0.67
CA ALA A 34 -6.20 5.36 -1.49
C ALA A 34 -7.71 5.23 -1.23
N MET A 35 -8.24 4.00 -1.14
CA MET A 35 -9.65 3.73 -0.88
C MET A 35 -10.08 4.18 0.52
N THR A 36 -9.27 3.91 1.54
CA THR A 36 -9.51 4.39 2.90
C THR A 36 -9.52 5.90 2.95
N MET A 37 -8.57 6.56 2.28
CA MET A 37 -8.54 8.02 2.28
C MET A 37 -9.75 8.61 1.55
N LEU A 38 -10.16 8.00 0.43
CA LEU A 38 -11.39 8.36 -0.25
C LEU A 38 -12.60 8.31 0.68
N GLY A 39 -12.73 7.23 1.46
CA GLY A 39 -13.79 7.10 2.46
C GLY A 39 -13.75 8.21 3.51
N VAL A 40 -12.56 8.55 4.02
CA VAL A 40 -12.37 9.66 4.97
C VAL A 40 -12.80 11.00 4.36
N ILE A 41 -12.41 11.27 3.11
CA ILE A 41 -12.74 12.53 2.42
C ILE A 41 -14.24 12.63 2.14
N CYS A 42 -14.84 11.56 1.61
CA CYS A 42 -16.28 11.50 1.36
C CYS A 42 -17.07 11.64 2.66
N GLY A 43 -16.67 10.95 3.72
CA GLY A 43 -17.29 11.06 5.04
C GLY A 43 -17.19 12.48 5.60
N ALA A 44 -16.02 13.11 5.52
CA ALA A 44 -15.83 14.49 5.95
C ALA A 44 -16.72 15.48 5.18
N TYR A 45 -16.90 15.27 3.87
CA TYR A 45 -17.79 16.08 3.05
C TYR A 45 -19.25 15.95 3.50
N ILE A 46 -19.74 14.73 3.72
CA ILE A 46 -21.13 14.47 4.12
C ILE A 46 -21.42 15.01 5.52
N SER A 47 -20.48 14.83 6.45
CA SER A 47 -20.61 15.31 7.84
C SER A 47 -20.37 16.82 7.98
N GLY A 48 -20.14 17.56 6.88
CA GLY A 48 -19.94 19.01 6.91
C GLY A 48 -18.67 19.42 7.68
N VAL A 49 -17.63 18.59 7.67
CA VAL A 49 -16.38 18.87 8.40
C VAL A 49 -15.59 19.94 7.64
N GLU A 50 -15.59 21.15 8.17
CA GLU A 50 -14.86 22.28 7.57
C GLU A 50 -13.40 22.37 8.01
N SER A 51 -12.97 21.62 9.03
CA SER A 51 -11.61 21.71 9.55
C SER A 51 -10.65 20.80 8.78
N PRO A 52 -9.67 21.34 8.02
CA PRO A 52 -8.69 20.53 7.30
C PRO A 52 -7.82 19.69 8.24
N LYS A 53 -7.60 20.17 9.47
CA LYS A 53 -6.80 19.47 10.48
C LYS A 53 -7.43 18.14 10.88
N ILE A 54 -8.76 18.07 10.94
CA ILE A 54 -9.47 16.83 11.26
C ILE A 54 -9.29 15.83 10.11
N ILE A 55 -9.45 16.28 8.86
CA ILE A 55 -9.30 15.40 7.68
C ILE A 55 -7.88 14.86 7.57
N ILE A 56 -6.88 15.73 7.73
CA ILE A 56 -5.45 15.34 7.74
C ILE A 56 -5.18 14.38 8.89
N GLY A 57 -5.63 14.70 10.10
CA GLY A 57 -5.41 13.88 11.30
C GLY A 57 -6.03 12.49 11.19
N THR A 58 -7.29 12.41 10.75
CA THR A 58 -8.00 11.15 10.55
C THR A 58 -7.36 10.34 9.42
N GLY A 59 -7.01 10.97 8.31
CA GLY A 59 -6.38 10.30 7.17
C GLY A 59 -4.97 9.76 7.47
N LEU A 60 -4.14 10.56 8.12
CA LEU A 60 -2.82 10.14 8.60
C LEU A 60 -2.94 9.05 9.68
N GLY A 61 -3.84 9.22 10.64
CA GLY A 61 -4.07 8.22 11.68
C GLY A 61 -4.50 6.87 11.10
N ALA A 62 -5.46 6.87 10.18
CA ALA A 62 -5.95 5.67 9.51
C ALA A 62 -4.84 5.00 8.67
N SER A 63 -4.10 5.77 7.87
CA SER A 63 -3.05 5.23 7.01
C SER A 63 -1.83 4.72 7.79
N LEU A 64 -1.46 5.36 8.89
CA LEU A 64 -0.42 4.86 9.80
C LEU A 64 -0.87 3.58 10.50
N ALA A 65 -2.11 3.52 10.98
CA ALA A 65 -2.69 2.31 11.56
C ALA A 65 -2.68 1.15 10.56
N MET A 66 -3.08 1.41 9.30
CA MET A 66 -2.95 0.45 8.21
C MET A 66 -1.51 0.04 7.96
N GLY A 67 -0.55 0.98 7.95
CA GLY A 67 0.86 0.67 7.75
C GLY A 67 1.44 -0.24 8.84
N ILE A 68 1.12 0.02 10.11
CA ILE A 68 1.56 -0.82 11.24
C ILE A 68 0.88 -2.20 11.17
N SER A 69 -0.41 -2.22 10.83
CA SER A 69 -1.18 -3.46 10.63
C SER A 69 -0.60 -4.30 9.48
N GLY A 70 -0.35 -3.68 8.33
CA GLY A 70 0.26 -4.30 7.15
C GLY A 70 1.66 -4.81 7.43
N PHE A 71 2.52 -4.02 8.10
CA PHE A 71 3.85 -4.47 8.53
C PHE A 71 3.76 -5.76 9.37
N SER A 72 2.95 -5.71 10.42
CA SER A 72 2.86 -6.79 11.40
C SER A 72 2.23 -8.03 10.79
N GLY A 73 1.14 -7.85 10.03
CA GLY A 73 0.42 -8.92 9.34
C GLY A 73 1.26 -9.59 8.27
N ALA A 74 1.91 -8.81 7.40
CA ALA A 74 2.80 -9.36 6.37
C ALA A 74 4.03 -10.04 6.98
N TYR A 75 4.66 -9.44 7.98
CA TYR A 75 5.83 -10.03 8.64
C TYR A 75 5.50 -11.36 9.31
N LEU A 76 4.43 -11.42 10.12
CA LEU A 76 4.05 -12.64 10.83
C LEU A 76 3.62 -13.75 9.86
N THR A 77 2.82 -13.42 8.85
CA THR A 77 2.32 -14.38 7.86
C THR A 77 3.46 -14.92 7.01
N GLU A 78 4.29 -14.03 6.45
CA GLU A 78 5.42 -14.41 5.60
C GLU A 78 6.46 -15.20 6.41
N ARG A 79 6.61 -14.91 7.71
CA ARG A 79 7.45 -15.68 8.64
C ARG A 79 6.95 -17.07 8.91
N ALA A 80 5.66 -17.23 9.16
CA ALA A 80 5.07 -18.56 9.34
C ALA A 80 5.31 -19.44 8.08
N GLU A 81 5.03 -18.90 6.89
CA GLU A 81 5.19 -19.64 5.63
C GLU A 81 6.65 -19.96 5.30
N ARG A 82 7.55 -19.00 5.51
CA ARG A 82 8.98 -19.22 5.23
C ARG A 82 9.64 -20.18 6.18
N ILE A 83 9.32 -20.13 7.48
CA ILE A 83 9.83 -21.11 8.45
C ILE A 83 9.32 -22.50 8.11
N ARG A 84 8.03 -22.64 7.78
CA ARG A 84 7.46 -23.92 7.36
C ARG A 84 8.15 -24.47 6.11
N THR A 85 8.42 -23.61 5.14
CA THR A 85 9.11 -24.00 3.90
C THR A 85 10.56 -24.40 4.19
N LEU A 86 11.27 -23.67 5.05
CA LEU A 86 12.64 -23.99 5.45
C LEU A 86 12.72 -25.36 6.15
N LYS A 87 11.86 -25.61 7.12
CA LYS A 87 11.82 -26.90 7.85
C LYS A 87 11.58 -28.09 6.93
N LYS A 88 10.65 -27.97 5.98
CA LYS A 88 10.40 -29.02 4.97
C LYS A 88 11.64 -29.31 4.12
N LEU A 89 12.42 -28.28 3.79
CA LEU A 89 13.68 -28.42 3.06
C LEU A 89 14.75 -29.07 3.94
N GLU A 90 14.85 -28.69 5.22
CA GLU A 90 15.79 -29.28 6.18
C GLU A 90 15.52 -30.77 6.39
N GLU A 91 14.25 -31.17 6.54
CA GLU A 91 13.83 -32.56 6.67
C GLU A 91 14.20 -33.38 5.42
N ALA A 92 13.95 -32.84 4.22
CA ALA A 92 14.29 -33.52 2.96
C ALA A 92 15.81 -33.65 2.73
N MET A 93 16.59 -32.71 3.25
CA MET A 93 18.05 -32.67 3.12
C MET A 93 18.79 -33.29 4.31
N LEU A 94 18.07 -33.67 5.37
CA LEU A 94 18.61 -34.13 6.66
C LEU A 94 19.71 -33.19 7.21
N THR A 95 19.57 -31.89 6.97
CA THR A 95 20.59 -30.88 7.28
C THR A 95 19.93 -29.58 7.70
N ASP A 96 20.46 -28.92 8.75
CA ASP A 96 20.02 -27.59 9.20
C ASP A 96 20.41 -26.49 8.19
N LEU A 97 19.45 -25.66 7.80
CA LEU A 97 19.58 -24.60 6.82
C LEU A 97 19.44 -23.19 7.43
N ASP A 98 19.29 -23.04 8.75
CA ASP A 98 19.09 -21.73 9.38
C ASP A 98 20.26 -20.76 9.17
N GLY A 99 21.48 -21.31 9.18
CA GLY A 99 22.73 -20.62 8.90
C GLY A 99 23.06 -20.49 7.41
N SER A 100 22.24 -21.07 6.53
CA SER A 100 22.50 -21.08 5.09
C SER A 100 22.22 -19.72 4.43
N ILE A 101 22.69 -19.57 3.19
CA ILE A 101 22.35 -18.44 2.32
C ILE A 101 20.83 -18.35 2.12
N VAL A 102 20.13 -19.49 2.06
CA VAL A 102 18.68 -19.57 1.88
C VAL A 102 17.96 -19.03 3.12
N GLY A 103 18.36 -19.45 4.32
CA GLY A 103 17.80 -18.95 5.58
C GLY A 103 17.96 -17.43 5.73
N ARG A 104 19.16 -16.90 5.46
CA ARG A 104 19.41 -15.44 5.49
C ARG A 104 18.61 -14.68 4.43
N ALA A 105 18.55 -15.19 3.19
CA ALA A 105 17.76 -14.59 2.12
C ALA A 105 16.27 -14.52 2.50
N SER A 106 15.79 -15.58 3.15
CA SER A 106 14.41 -15.69 3.61
C SER A 106 14.08 -14.63 4.66
N ARG A 107 14.94 -14.48 5.68
CA ARG A 107 14.81 -13.43 6.71
C ARG A 107 14.81 -12.02 6.16
N PHE A 108 15.72 -11.74 5.22
CA PHE A 108 15.76 -10.43 4.57
C PHE A 108 14.49 -10.13 3.78
N ALA A 109 14.00 -11.10 3.02
CA ALA A 109 12.81 -10.91 2.20
C ALA A 109 11.56 -10.63 3.04
N MET A 110 11.37 -11.29 4.19
CA MET A 110 10.26 -11.01 5.12
C MET A 110 10.23 -9.56 5.59
N LEU A 111 11.37 -9.07 6.08
CA LEU A 111 11.49 -7.70 6.58
C LEU A 111 11.25 -6.69 5.45
N TRP A 112 11.79 -6.99 4.27
CA TRP A 112 11.62 -6.14 3.10
C TRP A 112 10.17 -6.07 2.63
N THR A 113 9.48 -7.20 2.50
CA THR A 113 8.08 -7.24 2.05
C THR A 113 7.15 -6.58 3.05
N ALA A 114 7.36 -6.81 4.35
CA ALA A 114 6.61 -6.14 5.41
C ALA A 114 6.83 -4.62 5.41
N SER A 115 8.05 -4.16 5.15
CA SER A 115 8.34 -2.73 5.04
C SER A 115 7.63 -2.08 3.86
N ILE A 116 7.62 -2.75 2.70
CA ILE A 116 6.89 -2.27 1.53
C ILE A 116 5.39 -2.21 1.82
N ASP A 117 4.85 -3.27 2.42
CA ASP A 117 3.45 -3.31 2.83
C ASP A 117 3.10 -2.09 3.70
N ALA A 118 3.91 -1.81 4.73
CA ALA A 118 3.70 -0.69 5.65
C ALA A 118 3.72 0.70 5.00
N VAL A 119 4.64 0.92 4.06
CA VAL A 119 4.88 2.23 3.45
C VAL A 119 3.83 2.55 2.38
N SER A 120 3.34 1.53 1.68
CA SER A 120 2.44 1.67 0.53
C SER A 120 1.14 2.44 0.81
N PRO A 121 0.35 2.11 1.86
CA PRO A 121 -0.90 2.81 2.14
C PRO A 121 -0.65 4.25 2.59
N VAL A 122 0.44 4.49 3.34
CA VAL A 122 0.82 5.83 3.79
C VAL A 122 1.15 6.72 2.61
N LEU A 123 1.92 6.22 1.62
CA LEU A 123 2.22 6.98 0.41
C LEU A 123 0.97 7.32 -0.39
N ALA A 124 0.06 6.34 -0.56
CA ALA A 124 -1.19 6.57 -1.28
C ALA A 124 -2.07 7.61 -0.57
N ALA A 125 -2.25 7.47 0.75
CA ALA A 125 -3.00 8.43 1.55
C ALA A 125 -2.35 9.82 1.54
N MET A 126 -1.02 9.91 1.51
CA MET A 126 -0.33 11.20 1.41
C MET A 126 -0.62 11.94 0.12
N ILE A 127 -0.66 11.23 -1.01
CA ILE A 127 -1.06 11.82 -2.30
C ILE A 127 -2.47 12.39 -2.18
N SER A 128 -3.41 11.62 -1.63
CA SER A 128 -4.79 12.05 -1.42
C SER A 128 -4.93 13.25 -0.48
N ILE A 129 -4.17 13.33 0.62
CA ILE A 129 -4.28 14.41 1.62
C ILE A 129 -3.58 15.70 1.16
N THR A 130 -2.68 15.66 0.17
CA THR A 130 -1.91 16.84 -0.28
C THR A 130 -2.72 18.13 -0.46
N PRO A 131 -3.96 18.15 -1.02
CA PRO A 131 -4.71 19.40 -1.18
C PRO A 131 -5.12 20.05 0.14
N PHE A 132 -5.30 19.26 1.21
CA PHE A 132 -5.66 19.78 2.54
C PHE A 132 -4.48 20.45 3.24
N PHE A 133 -3.23 20.13 2.90
CA PHE A 133 -2.09 20.92 3.37
C PHE A 133 -2.08 22.31 2.74
N LEU A 134 -2.53 22.44 1.49
CA LEU A 134 -2.63 23.73 0.80
C LEU A 134 -3.76 24.61 1.35
N THR A 135 -4.83 24.02 1.90
CA THR A 135 -5.87 24.81 2.59
C THR A 135 -5.35 25.40 3.90
N LEU A 136 -4.45 24.71 4.62
CA LEU A 136 -3.80 25.26 5.82
C LEU A 136 -2.95 26.50 5.51
N LEU A 137 -2.42 26.60 4.29
CA LEU A 137 -1.67 27.77 3.80
C LEU A 137 -2.57 28.91 3.31
N GLY A 138 -3.90 28.74 3.35
CA GLY A 138 -4.87 29.75 2.91
C GLY A 138 -5.04 29.86 1.39
N VAL A 139 -4.48 28.91 0.62
CA VAL A 139 -4.52 28.94 -0.86
C VAL A 139 -5.89 28.49 -1.42
N PHE A 140 -6.57 27.57 -0.72
CA PHE A 140 -7.82 26.97 -1.18
C PHE A 140 -8.87 26.91 -0.06
N SER A 141 -10.16 26.95 -0.45
CA SER A 141 -11.25 26.56 0.46
C SER A 141 -11.34 25.03 0.59
N VAL A 142 -11.94 24.55 1.68
CA VAL A 142 -12.06 23.12 2.00
C VAL A 142 -12.82 22.36 0.91
N LEU A 143 -13.86 22.95 0.32
CA LEU A 143 -14.62 22.36 -0.79
C LEU A 143 -13.74 22.11 -2.02
N HIS A 144 -12.90 23.08 -2.41
CA HIS A 144 -11.98 22.90 -3.53
C HIS A 144 -10.97 21.79 -3.25
N ALA A 145 -10.46 21.72 -2.02
CA ALA A 145 -9.54 20.66 -1.62
C ALA A 145 -10.18 19.27 -1.65
N ILE A 146 -11.45 19.14 -1.26
CA ILE A 146 -12.20 17.89 -1.35
C ILE A 146 -12.29 17.42 -2.81
N VAL A 147 -12.69 18.30 -3.73
CA VAL A 147 -12.84 17.94 -5.16
C VAL A 147 -11.50 17.55 -5.76
N ILE A 148 -10.44 18.35 -5.52
CA ILE A 148 -9.09 18.05 -6.01
C ILE A 148 -8.56 16.74 -5.41
N SER A 149 -8.83 16.49 -4.13
CA SER A 149 -8.40 15.28 -3.43
C SER A 149 -9.09 14.02 -3.95
N ILE A 150 -10.40 14.08 -4.22
CA ILE A 150 -11.15 13.00 -4.87
C ILE A 150 -10.57 12.73 -6.27
N ALA A 151 -10.33 13.78 -7.06
CA ALA A 151 -9.76 13.65 -8.40
C ALA A 151 -8.35 13.03 -8.37
N LEU A 152 -7.49 13.47 -7.45
CA LEU A 152 -6.17 12.89 -7.23
C LEU A 152 -6.27 11.42 -6.81
N THR A 153 -7.20 11.09 -5.91
CA THR A 153 -7.39 9.72 -5.45
C THR A 153 -7.85 8.82 -6.60
N MET A 154 -8.82 9.26 -7.41
CA MET A 154 -9.21 8.55 -8.64
C MET A 154 -8.05 8.38 -9.61
N ALA A 155 -7.22 9.43 -9.81
CA ALA A 155 -6.04 9.34 -10.66
C ALA A 155 -5.00 8.35 -10.11
N THR A 156 -4.81 8.28 -8.79
CA THR A 156 -3.92 7.27 -8.17
C THR A 156 -4.44 5.85 -8.38
N LEU A 157 -5.74 5.61 -8.17
CA LEU A 157 -6.36 4.31 -8.42
C LEU A 157 -6.25 3.89 -9.89
N PHE A 158 -6.54 4.83 -10.81
CA PHE A 158 -6.36 4.60 -12.23
C PHE A 158 -4.91 4.28 -12.58
N SER A 159 -3.95 5.00 -12.00
CA SER A 159 -2.51 4.79 -12.24
C SER A 159 -2.04 3.42 -11.71
N LEU A 160 -2.47 3.03 -10.52
CA LEU A 160 -2.21 1.70 -9.95
C LEU A 160 -2.80 0.59 -10.82
N GLY A 161 -4.04 0.79 -11.30
CA GLY A 161 -4.70 -0.15 -12.21
C GLY A 161 -3.99 -0.25 -13.56
N ALA A 162 -3.65 0.88 -14.17
CA ALA A 162 -2.90 0.92 -15.42
C ALA A 162 -1.53 0.24 -15.29
N TYR A 163 -0.86 0.42 -14.14
CA TYR A 163 0.38 -0.28 -13.83
C TYR A 163 0.18 -1.80 -13.73
N LEU A 164 -0.90 -2.25 -13.09
CA LEU A 164 -1.24 -3.68 -13.01
C LEU A 164 -1.55 -4.27 -14.40
N GLY A 165 -2.30 -3.55 -15.24
CA GLY A 165 -2.56 -3.94 -16.62
C GLY A 165 -1.27 -4.10 -17.43
N ARG A 166 -0.31 -3.18 -17.26
CA ARG A 166 1.02 -3.28 -17.90
C ARG A 166 1.79 -4.51 -17.43
N ILE A 167 1.73 -4.86 -16.15
CA ILE A 167 2.39 -6.06 -15.61
C ILE A 167 1.75 -7.33 -16.18
N SER A 168 0.43 -7.37 -16.26
CA SER A 168 -0.33 -8.50 -16.80
C SER A 168 -0.22 -8.64 -18.33
N ARG A 169 0.42 -7.70 -19.03
CA ARG A 169 0.43 -7.60 -20.51
C ARG A 169 -0.98 -7.48 -21.11
N GLU A 170 -1.89 -6.90 -20.34
CA GLU A 170 -3.27 -6.65 -20.72
C GLU A 170 -3.48 -5.15 -21.00
N ASN A 171 -4.69 -4.78 -21.40
CA ASN A 171 -5.01 -3.37 -21.66
C ASN A 171 -4.95 -2.52 -20.37
N MET A 172 -4.01 -1.58 -20.32
CA MET A 172 -3.78 -0.67 -19.20
C MET A 172 -5.02 0.15 -18.86
N VAL A 173 -5.75 0.62 -19.87
CA VAL A 173 -6.94 1.47 -19.67
C VAL A 173 -8.05 0.68 -19.00
N VAL A 174 -8.25 -0.58 -19.39
CA VAL A 174 -9.28 -1.45 -18.82
C VAL A 174 -9.02 -1.69 -17.34
N TYR A 175 -7.80 -2.04 -16.96
CA TYR A 175 -7.45 -2.24 -15.54
C TYR A 175 -7.52 -0.95 -14.72
N GLY A 176 -7.08 0.18 -15.29
CA GLY A 176 -7.25 1.49 -14.68
C GLY A 176 -8.73 1.81 -14.42
N LEU A 177 -9.61 1.52 -15.39
CA LEU A 177 -11.04 1.70 -15.25
C LEU A 177 -11.62 0.81 -14.15
N HIS A 178 -11.23 -0.46 -14.07
CA HIS A 178 -11.70 -1.38 -13.02
C HIS A 178 -11.40 -0.86 -11.61
N MET A 179 -10.17 -0.39 -11.37
CA MET A 179 -9.81 0.18 -10.07
C MET A 179 -10.54 1.50 -9.78
N THR A 180 -10.75 2.32 -10.81
CA THR A 180 -11.52 3.57 -10.67
C THR A 180 -12.98 3.28 -10.35
N ILE A 181 -13.59 2.29 -11.00
CA ILE A 181 -14.96 1.83 -10.73
C ILE A 181 -15.08 1.36 -9.27
N ALA A 182 -14.11 0.59 -8.78
CA ALA A 182 -14.08 0.20 -7.37
C ALA A 182 -14.07 1.44 -6.44
N GLY A 183 -13.27 2.45 -6.76
CA GLY A 183 -13.25 3.73 -6.04
C GLY A 183 -14.58 4.47 -6.08
N VAL A 184 -15.24 4.53 -7.24
CA VAL A 184 -16.58 5.14 -7.38
C VAL A 184 -17.62 4.38 -6.55
N ILE A 185 -17.61 3.05 -6.59
CA ILE A 185 -18.49 2.21 -5.79
C ILE A 185 -18.28 2.50 -4.29
N THR A 186 -17.04 2.58 -3.83
CA THR A 186 -16.74 2.92 -2.43
C THR A 186 -17.21 4.33 -2.07
N ALA A 187 -17.02 5.32 -2.96
CA ALA A 187 -17.55 6.67 -2.75
C ALA A 187 -19.08 6.64 -2.54
N LEU A 188 -19.80 5.92 -3.41
CA LEU A 188 -21.24 5.77 -3.34
C LEU A 188 -21.69 5.08 -2.06
N ILE A 189 -21.02 4.00 -1.66
CA ILE A 189 -21.30 3.31 -0.39
C ILE A 189 -21.06 4.24 0.79
N CYS A 190 -19.96 5.00 0.82
CA CYS A 190 -19.69 5.98 1.86
C CYS A 190 -20.76 7.07 1.93
N ILE A 191 -21.28 7.52 0.79
CA ILE A 191 -22.40 8.47 0.73
C ILE A 191 -23.67 7.88 1.35
N ILE A 192 -24.00 6.65 1.01
CA ILE A 192 -25.18 5.96 1.58
C ILE A 192 -25.02 5.79 3.09
N VAL A 193 -23.87 5.31 3.54
CA VAL A 193 -23.61 5.08 4.97
C VAL A 193 -23.58 6.39 5.76
N GLY A 194 -22.98 7.45 5.21
CA GLY A 194 -22.92 8.75 5.88
C GLY A 194 -24.25 9.52 5.90
N SER A 195 -25.24 9.06 5.14
CA SER A 195 -26.59 9.65 5.12
C SER A 195 -27.54 9.09 6.17
N PHE A 196 -27.12 8.07 6.91
CA PHE A 196 -27.82 7.48 8.06
C PHE A 196 -27.35 8.13 9.37
#